data_AF-A0AAV3Z9P8-F1
#
_entry.id   AF-A0AAV3Z9P8-F1
#
_cell.length_a   1.000
_cell.length_b   1.000
_cell.length_c   1.000
_cell.angle_alpha   90.00
_cell.angle_beta   90.00
_cell.angle_gamma   90.00
#
_symmetry.space_group_name_H-M   'P 1'
#
loop_
_entity.id
_entity.type
_entity.pdbx_description
1 polymer ?
#
loop_
_entity_poly.entity_id
_entity_poly.type
_entity_poly.pdbx_seq_one_letter_code
_entity_poly.pdbx_strand_id
1 'polypeptide(L)'
;MPKRLRDAIIGLHAFTDCDSTSCFAGKGKLKALKMLQGDQDHQDTFSRIGTLETISGQDMQVIETFVCQLYEKQSHTSVDKVRYDKVRLCFKGKKGILSNSEGVDLSQMPPCQDVLMLLTHRATFQIKIWRASSSYFPDLPKPENNRWHLSSLGGLEIKWFS
;
A
#
# COMPACT_ATOMS: atom_id res chain seq x y z
N MET A 1 -17.45 -2.01 17.95
CA MET A 1 -16.11 -2.11 17.34
C MET A 1 -15.10 -1.45 18.27
N PRO A 2 -13.95 -2.08 18.58
CA PRO A 2 -12.92 -1.47 19.43
C PRO A 2 -12.44 -0.13 18.86
N LYS A 3 -12.16 0.86 19.72
CA LYS A 3 -11.74 2.22 19.31
C LYS A 3 -10.56 2.19 18.32
N ARG A 4 -9.53 1.41 18.63
CA ARG A 4 -8.33 1.28 17.78
C ARG A 4 -8.65 0.79 16.38
N LEU A 5 -9.41 -0.29 16.29
CA LEU A 5 -9.82 -0.85 15.00
C LEU A 5 -10.65 0.15 14.18
N ARG A 6 -11.56 0.90 14.83
CA ARG A 6 -12.33 1.97 14.18
C ARG A 6 -11.42 3.05 13.60
N ASP A 7 -10.44 3.49 14.38
CA ASP A 7 -9.51 4.55 13.98
C ASP A 7 -8.54 4.06 12.86
N ALA A 8 -8.33 2.75 12.75
CA ALA A 8 -7.51 2.12 11.70
C ALA A 8 -8.24 1.84 10.38
N ILE A 9 -9.58 1.75 10.37
CA ILE A 9 -10.36 1.45 9.14
C ILE A 9 -10.09 2.47 8.05
N ILE A 10 -10.06 3.75 8.39
CA ILE A 10 -9.86 4.81 7.39
C ILE A 10 -8.50 4.67 6.71
N GLY A 11 -7.48 4.28 7.48
CA GLY A 11 -6.15 3.95 6.98
C GLY A 11 -6.17 2.77 6.03
N LEU A 12 -6.81 1.67 6.45
CA LEU A 12 -6.93 0.46 5.65
C LEU A 12 -7.69 0.71 4.34
N HIS A 13 -8.78 1.49 4.40
CA HIS A 13 -9.60 1.79 3.23
C HIS A 13 -8.81 2.54 2.16
N ALA A 14 -8.17 3.66 2.53
CA ALA A 14 -7.33 4.42 1.60
C ALA A 14 -6.15 3.60 1.07
N PHE A 15 -5.57 2.73 1.91
CA PHE A 15 -4.39 1.96 1.53
C PHE A 15 -4.70 0.78 0.59
N THR A 16 -5.82 0.09 0.80
CA THR A 16 -6.11 -1.15 0.08
C THR A 16 -6.80 -0.94 -1.25
N ASP A 17 -7.55 0.16 -1.40
CA ASP A 17 -8.18 0.64 -2.64
C ASP A 17 -9.25 1.71 -2.31
N CYS A 18 -9.07 2.94 -2.79
CA CYS A 18 -10.13 3.96 -2.88
C CYS A 18 -10.02 4.72 -4.21
N ASP A 19 -11.02 5.53 -4.57
CA ASP A 19 -11.08 6.21 -5.89
C ASP A 19 -9.85 7.08 -6.22
N SER A 20 -9.08 7.47 -5.21
CA SER A 20 -7.91 8.34 -5.31
C SER A 20 -6.57 7.61 -5.08
N THR A 21 -6.59 6.31 -4.78
CA THR A 21 -5.38 5.49 -4.54
C THR A 21 -5.39 4.24 -5.41
N SER A 22 -4.24 3.59 -5.52
CA SER A 22 -4.14 2.35 -6.31
C SER A 22 -4.69 1.15 -5.51
N CYS A 23 -5.10 0.10 -6.21
CA CYS A 23 -5.54 -1.15 -5.60
C CYS A 23 -4.46 -2.24 -5.68
N PHE A 24 -4.56 -3.22 -4.78
CA PHE A 24 -3.77 -4.46 -4.88
C PHE A 24 -4.53 -5.49 -5.73
N ALA A 25 -4.03 -5.75 -6.94
CA ALA A 25 -4.68 -6.64 -7.90
C ALA A 25 -4.96 -8.03 -7.30
N GLY A 26 -6.22 -8.47 -7.42
CA GLY A 26 -6.67 -9.76 -6.88
C GLY A 26 -6.71 -9.85 -5.35
N LYS A 27 -6.53 -8.74 -4.61
CA LYS A 27 -6.57 -8.72 -3.14
C LYS A 27 -7.79 -7.95 -2.64
N GLY A 28 -8.73 -8.69 -2.03
CA GLY A 28 -9.97 -8.12 -1.52
C GLY A 28 -9.85 -7.43 -0.15
N LYS A 29 -10.63 -6.37 0.06
CA LYS A 29 -10.76 -5.63 1.33
C LYS A 29 -11.12 -6.51 2.52
N LEU A 30 -11.90 -7.57 2.30
CA LEU A 30 -12.26 -8.51 3.36
C LEU A 30 -11.04 -9.24 3.96
N LYS A 31 -10.07 -9.64 3.12
CA LYS A 31 -8.84 -10.29 3.59
C LYS A 31 -8.00 -9.31 4.40
N ALA A 32 -7.80 -8.11 3.86
CA ALA A 32 -7.08 -7.03 4.52
C ALA A 32 -7.71 -6.64 5.87
N LEU A 33 -9.05 -6.60 5.95
CA LEU A 33 -9.77 -6.31 7.19
C LEU A 33 -9.59 -7.40 8.25
N LYS A 34 -9.65 -8.69 7.85
CA LYS A 34 -9.40 -9.81 8.77
C LYS A 34 -7.97 -9.77 9.32
N MET A 35 -6.99 -9.43 8.48
CA MET A 35 -5.59 -9.26 8.90
C MET A 35 -5.43 -8.10 9.87
N LEU A 36 -6.10 -6.97 9.61
CA LEU A 36 -6.11 -5.82 10.53
C LEU A 36 -6.73 -6.19 11.88
N GLN A 37 -7.83 -6.95 11.89
CA GLN A 37 -8.50 -7.39 13.12
C GLN A 37 -7.64 -8.32 13.98
N GLY A 38 -6.76 -9.12 13.37
CA GLY A 38 -5.96 -10.12 14.05
C GLY A 38 -4.62 -9.64 14.61
N ASP A 39 -4.22 -8.39 14.34
CA ASP A 39 -2.87 -7.91 14.60
C ASP A 39 -2.87 -6.48 15.18
N GLN A 40 -2.25 -6.30 16.35
CA GLN A 40 -2.23 -5.02 17.04
C GLN A 40 -1.27 -4.02 16.39
N ASP A 41 -0.15 -4.48 15.83
CA ASP A 41 0.82 -3.61 15.17
C ASP A 41 0.21 -3.06 13.87
N HIS A 42 -0.54 -3.90 13.13
CA HIS A 42 -1.32 -3.40 12.00
C HIS A 42 -2.34 -2.34 12.44
N GLN A 43 -3.13 -2.59 13.50
CA GLN A 43 -4.10 -1.59 13.99
C GLN A 43 -3.43 -0.28 14.36
N ASP A 44 -2.35 -0.35 15.13
CA ASP A 44 -1.64 0.81 15.63
C ASP A 44 -1.00 1.58 14.47
N THR A 45 -0.32 0.92 13.52
CA THR A 45 0.23 1.57 12.33
C THR A 45 -0.86 2.19 11.46
N PHE A 46 -1.91 1.44 11.07
CA PHE A 46 -2.99 1.97 10.22
C PHE A 46 -3.80 3.09 10.89
N SER A 47 -3.85 3.14 12.23
CA SER A 47 -4.46 4.26 12.97
C SER A 47 -3.63 5.56 12.91
N ARG A 48 -2.30 5.45 12.75
CA ARG A 48 -1.37 6.59 12.61
C ARG A 48 -1.19 7.05 11.16
N ILE A 49 -1.46 6.21 10.18
CA ILE A 49 -1.40 6.64 8.77
C ILE A 49 -2.34 7.84 8.57
N GLY A 50 -1.81 8.92 8.02
CA GLY A 50 -2.53 10.18 7.81
C GLY A 50 -2.59 11.12 9.01
N THR A 51 -2.04 10.77 10.18
CA THR A 51 -1.76 11.75 11.26
C THR A 51 -0.32 12.25 11.22
N LEU A 52 0.59 11.44 10.68
CA LEU A 52 2.01 11.75 10.63
C LEU A 52 2.33 12.66 9.46
N GLU A 53 3.27 13.58 9.64
CA GLU A 53 3.83 14.36 8.52
C GLU A 53 4.55 13.43 7.53
N THR A 54 5.38 12.53 8.08
CA THR A 54 6.16 11.53 7.36
C THR A 54 5.96 10.15 7.99
N ILE A 55 5.86 9.10 7.16
CA ILE A 55 5.76 7.72 7.63
C ILE A 55 7.11 7.29 8.21
N SER A 56 7.12 6.76 9.44
CA SER A 56 8.34 6.28 10.06
C SER A 56 8.86 5.00 9.38
N GLY A 57 10.16 4.73 9.47
CA GLY A 57 10.73 3.48 8.93
C GLY A 57 10.12 2.23 9.57
N GLN A 58 9.74 2.30 10.85
CA GLN A 58 9.06 1.22 11.58
C GLN A 58 7.65 1.00 11.03
N ASP A 59 6.86 2.07 10.83
CA ASP A 59 5.53 1.96 10.24
C ASP A 59 5.60 1.42 8.81
N MET A 60 6.60 1.85 8.04
CA MET A 60 6.82 1.34 6.68
C MET A 60 7.14 -0.16 6.67
N GLN A 61 7.92 -0.65 7.63
CA GLN A 61 8.22 -2.08 7.78
C GLN A 61 6.99 -2.90 8.16
N VAL A 62 6.12 -2.37 9.04
CA VAL A 62 4.83 -3.00 9.38
C VAL A 62 3.93 -3.06 8.13
N ILE A 63 3.87 -1.97 7.36
CA ILE A 63 3.12 -1.89 6.09
C ILE A 63 3.66 -2.89 5.06
N GLU A 64 4.98 -3.02 4.92
CA GLU A 64 5.59 -3.98 4.01
C GLU A 64 5.30 -5.43 4.41
N THR A 65 5.35 -5.71 5.72
CA THR A 65 4.98 -7.02 6.29
C THR A 65 3.50 -7.33 6.03
N PHE A 66 2.61 -6.35 6.26
CA PHE A 66 1.18 -6.47 5.95
C PHE A 66 0.96 -6.83 4.49
N VAL A 67 1.64 -6.17 3.55
CA VAL A 67 1.53 -6.49 2.11
C VAL A 67 2.10 -7.88 1.80
N CYS A 68 3.21 -8.29 2.39
CA CYS A 68 3.75 -9.64 2.21
C CYS A 68 2.72 -10.71 2.64
N GLN A 69 2.08 -10.53 3.80
CA GLN A 69 1.02 -11.40 4.29
C GLN A 69 -0.22 -11.39 3.39
N LEU A 70 -0.59 -10.23 2.83
CA LEU A 70 -1.71 -10.08 1.91
C LEU A 70 -1.50 -10.95 0.65
N TYR A 71 -0.24 -11.10 0.23
CA TYR A 71 0.21 -11.97 -0.86
C TYR A 71 0.66 -13.37 -0.40
N GLU A 72 0.23 -13.81 0.78
CA GLU A 72 0.35 -15.18 1.31
C GLU A 72 1.79 -15.62 1.58
N LYS A 73 2.60 -14.67 2.04
CA LYS A 73 3.98 -14.92 2.49
C LYS A 73 4.15 -14.42 3.91
N GLN A 74 3.61 -15.19 4.86
CA GLN A 74 3.57 -14.84 6.29
C GLN A 74 4.96 -14.72 6.93
N SER A 75 5.96 -15.38 6.37
CA SER A 75 7.36 -15.33 6.83
C SER A 75 8.19 -14.19 6.23
N HIS A 76 7.63 -13.41 5.31
CA HIS A 76 8.38 -12.40 4.56
C HIS A 76 8.07 -11.00 5.07
N THR A 77 9.12 -10.18 5.16
CA THR A 77 9.05 -8.77 5.54
C THR A 77 9.52 -7.85 4.40
N SER A 78 9.74 -8.41 3.21
CA SER A 78 10.19 -7.67 2.02
C SER A 78 9.36 -8.06 0.80
N VAL A 79 8.68 -7.07 0.20
CA VAL A 79 7.86 -7.31 -0.99
C VAL A 79 8.71 -7.72 -2.20
N ASP A 80 9.92 -7.18 -2.32
CA ASP A 80 10.84 -7.56 -3.39
C ASP A 80 11.32 -9.01 -3.27
N LYS A 81 11.53 -9.49 -2.03
CA LYS A 81 11.79 -10.92 -1.79
C LYS A 81 10.59 -11.78 -2.17
N VAL A 82 9.36 -11.34 -1.87
CA VAL A 82 8.14 -12.04 -2.31
C VAL A 82 8.04 -12.08 -3.83
N ARG A 83 8.39 -10.99 -4.52
CA ARG A 83 8.44 -10.92 -6.00
C ARG A 83 9.46 -11.91 -6.54
N TYR A 84 10.69 -11.86 -6.03
CA TYR A 84 11.76 -12.76 -6.42
C TYR A 84 11.35 -14.24 -6.22
N ASP A 85 10.78 -14.57 -5.06
CA ASP A 85 10.36 -15.94 -4.78
C ASP A 85 9.21 -16.41 -5.68
N LYS A 86 8.23 -15.54 -5.97
CA LYS A 86 7.14 -15.87 -6.92
C LYS A 86 7.68 -16.18 -8.31
N VAL A 87 8.58 -15.34 -8.82
CA VAL A 87 9.28 -15.58 -10.10
C VAL A 87 10.05 -16.90 -10.01
N ARG A 88 10.94 -17.04 -9.03
CA ARG A 88 11.79 -18.23 -8.87
C ARG A 88 10.98 -19.53 -8.79
N LEU A 89 9.86 -19.55 -8.06
CA LEU A 89 9.01 -20.74 -7.92
C LEU A 89 8.39 -21.17 -9.25
N CYS A 90 7.92 -20.22 -10.06
CA CYS A 90 7.31 -20.52 -11.36
C CYS A 90 8.33 -20.96 -12.42
N PHE A 91 9.60 -20.59 -12.27
CA PHE A 91 10.67 -21.01 -13.20
C PHE A 91 11.52 -22.19 -12.69
N LYS A 92 11.06 -22.91 -11.66
CA LYS A 92 11.75 -24.11 -11.13
C LYS A 92 11.83 -25.20 -12.20
N GLY A 93 13.00 -25.34 -12.83
CA GLY A 93 13.35 -26.52 -13.64
C GLY A 93 13.87 -26.24 -15.05
N LYS A 94 13.76 -25.00 -15.57
CA LYS A 94 14.31 -24.63 -16.88
C LYS A 94 15.49 -23.67 -16.69
N LYS A 95 16.71 -24.15 -16.96
CA LYS A 95 17.92 -23.31 -16.96
C LYS A 95 17.73 -22.16 -17.96
N GLY A 96 17.54 -20.94 -17.47
CA GLY A 96 17.80 -19.72 -18.23
C GLY A 96 16.76 -19.26 -19.26
N ILE A 97 15.58 -19.86 -19.35
CA ILE A 97 14.54 -19.39 -20.30
C ILE A 97 13.24 -19.09 -19.55
N LEU A 98 12.96 -17.79 -19.37
CA LEU A 98 11.66 -17.28 -18.98
C LEU A 98 10.71 -17.47 -20.17
N SER A 99 9.98 -18.59 -20.26
CA SER A 99 9.00 -18.79 -21.34
C SER A 99 7.63 -18.22 -20.96
N ASN A 100 7.04 -17.39 -21.83
CA ASN A 100 5.70 -16.80 -21.66
C ASN A 100 4.57 -17.84 -21.58
N SER A 101 4.82 -19.10 -21.93
CA SER A 101 3.84 -20.17 -22.04
C SER A 101 3.47 -20.88 -20.72
N GLU A 102 4.24 -20.68 -19.65
CA GLU A 102 4.00 -21.27 -18.31
C GLU A 102 3.99 -20.17 -17.23
N GLY A 103 3.84 -18.91 -17.66
CA GLY A 103 4.32 -17.72 -16.99
C GLY A 103 3.58 -17.34 -15.71
N VAL A 104 4.33 -16.81 -14.74
CA VAL A 104 3.82 -16.04 -13.62
C VAL A 104 2.82 -15.01 -14.14
N ASP A 105 1.58 -15.01 -13.65
CA ASP A 105 0.70 -13.87 -13.84
C ASP A 105 1.30 -12.67 -13.10
N LEU A 106 1.97 -11.80 -13.86
CA LEU A 106 2.64 -10.62 -13.33
C LEU A 106 1.66 -9.65 -12.68
N SER A 107 0.37 -9.70 -13.03
CA SER A 107 -0.68 -8.90 -12.37
C SER A 107 -0.90 -9.33 -10.92
N GLN A 108 -0.58 -10.58 -10.56
CA GLN A 108 -0.73 -11.14 -9.21
C GLN A 108 0.51 -10.99 -8.33
N MET A 109 1.46 -10.15 -8.76
CA MET A 109 2.66 -9.81 -8.01
C MET A 109 2.35 -8.70 -7.00
N PRO A 110 2.98 -8.72 -5.80
CA PRO A 110 2.94 -7.54 -4.94
C PRO A 110 3.68 -6.37 -5.62
N PRO A 111 3.41 -5.12 -5.23
CA PRO A 111 4.23 -3.99 -5.66
C PRO A 111 5.70 -4.22 -5.29
N CYS A 112 6.63 -3.60 -6.02
CA CYS A 112 8.01 -3.48 -5.53
C CYS A 112 8.07 -2.47 -4.37
N GLN A 113 9.20 -2.41 -3.67
CA GLN A 113 9.35 -1.53 -2.52
C GLN A 113 9.09 -0.04 -2.86
N ASP A 114 9.58 0.44 -4.01
CA ASP A 114 9.36 1.82 -4.46
C ASP A 114 7.87 2.11 -4.69
N VAL A 115 7.17 1.22 -5.40
CA VAL A 115 5.73 1.36 -5.67
C VAL A 115 4.93 1.32 -4.36
N LEU A 116 5.33 0.46 -3.41
CA LEU A 116 4.69 0.39 -2.11
C LEU A 116 4.86 1.69 -1.33
N MET A 117 6.06 2.29 -1.34
CA MET A 117 6.33 3.57 -0.70
C MET A 117 5.44 4.67 -1.31
N LEU A 118 5.38 4.77 -2.65
CA LEU A 118 4.54 5.73 -3.35
C LEU A 118 3.04 5.57 -2.99
N LEU A 119 2.55 4.33 -2.99
CA LEU A 119 1.17 4.02 -2.60
C LEU A 119 0.88 4.45 -1.16
N THR A 120 1.83 4.20 -0.24
CA THR A 120 1.67 4.56 1.18
C THR A 120 1.60 6.08 1.38
N HIS A 121 2.42 6.84 0.65
CA HIS A 121 2.35 8.31 0.66
C HIS A 121 1.00 8.83 0.13
N ARG A 122 0.51 8.27 -0.98
CA ARG A 122 -0.80 8.67 -1.54
C ARG A 122 -1.94 8.36 -0.58
N ALA A 123 -1.95 7.17 0.01
CA ALA A 123 -2.93 6.80 1.03
C ALA A 123 -2.88 7.75 2.24
N THR A 124 -1.68 8.06 2.73
CA THR A 124 -1.46 9.02 3.82
C THR A 124 -2.05 10.39 3.51
N PHE A 125 -1.81 10.90 2.30
CA PHE A 125 -2.37 12.16 1.85
C PHE A 125 -3.90 12.15 1.79
N GLN A 126 -4.48 11.10 1.21
CA GLN A 126 -5.93 10.95 1.14
C GLN A 126 -6.57 10.92 2.53
N ILE A 127 -5.95 10.23 3.48
CA ILE A 127 -6.43 10.16 4.86
C ILE A 127 -6.33 11.53 5.55
N LYS A 128 -5.28 12.32 5.30
CA LYS A 128 -5.17 13.69 5.83
C LYS A 128 -6.35 14.56 5.38
N ILE A 129 -6.72 14.49 4.10
CA ILE A 129 -7.89 15.19 3.55
C ILE A 129 -9.15 14.75 4.31
N TRP A 130 -9.40 13.45 4.43
CA TRP A 130 -10.60 12.95 5.10
C TRP A 130 -10.66 13.32 6.59
N ARG A 131 -9.53 13.27 7.31
CA ARG A 131 -9.46 13.68 8.71
C ARG A 131 -9.71 15.17 8.92
N ALA A 132 -9.36 15.99 7.93
CA ALA A 132 -9.57 17.43 7.95
C ALA A 132 -10.96 17.85 7.45
N SER A 133 -11.84 16.90 7.08
CA SER A 133 -13.17 17.17 6.50
C SER A 133 -14.12 17.99 7.39
N SER A 134 -13.87 18.05 8.69
CA SER A 134 -14.66 18.88 9.63
C SER A 134 -14.23 20.34 9.68
N SER A 135 -13.08 20.67 9.09
CA SER A 135 -12.56 22.04 9.03
C SER A 135 -13.04 22.74 7.76
N TYR A 136 -13.57 23.96 7.89
CA TYR A 136 -14.04 24.75 6.76
C TYR A 136 -12.90 25.17 5.81
N PHE A 137 -11.73 25.50 6.38
CA PHE A 137 -10.49 25.75 5.65
C PHE A 137 -9.37 24.89 6.24
N PRO A 138 -9.26 23.62 5.82
CA PRO A 138 -8.23 22.74 6.32
C PRO A 138 -6.86 23.16 5.78
N ASP A 139 -5.86 23.21 6.66
CA ASP A 139 -4.46 23.32 6.24
C ASP A 139 -3.99 21.95 5.72
N LEU A 140 -3.94 21.82 4.39
CA LEU A 140 -3.59 20.57 3.72
C LEU A 140 -2.19 20.66 3.14
N PRO A 141 -1.38 19.58 3.24
CA PRO A 141 -0.08 19.56 2.60
C PRO A 141 -0.24 19.64 1.08
N LYS A 142 0.75 20.23 0.43
CA LYS A 142 0.81 20.29 -1.04
C LYS A 142 0.82 18.87 -1.65
N PRO A 143 0.02 18.59 -2.69
CA PRO A 143 0.00 17.28 -3.37
C PRO A 143 1.39 16.81 -3.84
N GLU A 144 2.24 17.75 -4.24
CA GLU A 144 3.59 17.51 -4.76
C GLU A 144 4.50 16.79 -3.75
N ASN A 145 4.30 17.05 -2.46
CA ASN A 145 5.03 16.38 -1.38
C ASN A 145 4.55 14.93 -1.15
N ASN A 146 3.45 14.53 -1.78
CA ASN A 146 2.79 13.23 -1.62
C ASN A 146 2.74 12.44 -2.93
N ARG A 147 3.70 12.68 -3.82
CA ARG A 147 3.92 11.90 -5.06
C ARG A 147 2.81 12.10 -6.09
N TRP A 148 2.23 13.30 -6.09
CA TRP A 148 1.44 13.84 -7.20
C TRP A 148 2.25 14.92 -7.91
N HIS A 149 1.89 15.28 -9.14
CA HIS A 149 2.35 16.50 -9.79
C HIS A 149 1.17 17.24 -10.40
N LEU A 150 1.26 18.57 -10.44
CA LEU A 150 0.30 19.40 -11.13
C LEU A 150 0.59 19.33 -12.63
N SER A 151 -0.40 18.90 -13.42
CA SER A 151 -0.28 18.86 -14.86
C SER A 151 -0.36 20.28 -15.44
N SER A 152 0.14 20.46 -16.66
CA SER A 152 0.01 21.71 -17.41
C SER A 152 -1.44 22.14 -17.65
N LEU A 153 -2.38 21.19 -17.54
CA LEU A 153 -3.82 21.41 -17.67
C LEU A 153 -4.51 21.71 -16.32
N GLY A 154 -3.74 21.84 -15.23
CA GLY A 154 -4.26 22.15 -13.89
C GLY A 154 -4.83 20.94 -13.13
N GLY A 155 -4.71 19.72 -13.67
CA GLY A 155 -5.12 18.48 -13.00
C GLY A 155 -4.02 17.92 -12.09
N LEU A 156 -4.37 17.05 -11.15
CA LEU A 156 -3.39 16.26 -10.40
C LEU A 156 -3.14 14.93 -11.12
N GLU A 157 -1.86 14.65 -11.36
CA GLU A 157 -1.41 13.42 -11.99
C GLU A 157 -0.50 12.62 -11.04
N ILE A 158 -0.51 11.30 -11.20
CA ILE A 158 0.31 10.40 -10.38
C ILE A 158 1.77 10.50 -10.82
N LYS A 159 2.67 10.76 -9.87
CA LYS A 159 4.10 10.57 -10.09
C LYS A 159 4.43 9.08 -10.01
N TRP A 160 4.74 8.49 -11.16
CA TRP A 160 5.21 7.10 -11.24
C TRP A 160 6.68 6.96 -10.79
N PHE A 161 7.08 5.73 -10.50
CA PHE A 161 8.47 5.41 -10.16
C PHE A 161 9.36 5.65 -11.40
N SER A 162 10.55 6.22 -11.17
CA SER A 162 11.55 6.57 -12.19
C SER A 162 12.78 5.69 -12.08
#